data_AF-A0A7X7K8W7-F1
#
_entry.id   AF-A0A7X7K8W7-F1
#
_cell.length_a   1.000
_cell.length_b   1.000
_cell.length_c   1.000
_cell.angle_alpha   90.00
_cell.angle_beta   90.00
_cell.angle_gamma   90.00
#
_symmetry.space_group_name_H-M   'P 1'
#
loop_
_entity.id
_entity.type
_entity.pdbx_description
1 polymer ?
#
loop_
_entity_poly.entity_id
_entity_poly.type
_entity_poly.pdbx_seq_one_letter_code
_entity_poly.pdbx_strand_id
1 'polypeptide(L)'
;MIGVLTWLVGALCLALAGWAAWRAVRDQPVVLHQLFGAGVIEAVLVVQVVAVAVLLASGEGVSDAVTLWGYLVSVLFVLPAAAAASFVERTRWSSVILALAALTTGFLQYRILVLWLA
;
A
#
# COMPACT_ATOMS: atom_id res chain seq x y z
N MET A 1 -13.06 -11.49 -6.28
CA MET A 1 -13.24 -10.18 -5.62
C MET A 1 -11.90 -9.58 -5.17
N ILE A 2 -11.06 -10.34 -4.45
CA ILE A 2 -9.72 -9.90 -4.01
C ILE A 2 -8.82 -9.46 -5.17
N GLY A 3 -8.80 -10.19 -6.29
CA GLY A 3 -7.98 -9.82 -7.45
C GLY A 3 -8.26 -8.40 -7.99
N VAL A 4 -9.52 -7.97 -8.04
CA VAL A 4 -9.88 -6.61 -8.51
C VAL A 4 -9.36 -5.55 -7.54
N LEU A 5 -9.50 -5.78 -6.23
CA LEU A 5 -8.95 -4.90 -5.18
C LEU A 5 -7.42 -4.81 -5.29
N THR A 6 -6.73 -5.95 -5.45
CA THR A 6 -5.27 -5.97 -5.61
C THR A 6 -4.81 -5.18 -6.82
N TRP A 7 -5.45 -5.36 -8.00
CA TRP A 7 -5.10 -4.61 -9.20
C TRP A 7 -5.38 -3.12 -9.06
N LEU A 8 -6.49 -2.76 -8.42
CA LEU A 8 -6.84 -1.37 -8.14
C LEU A 8 -5.82 -0.71 -7.21
N VAL A 9 -5.45 -1.37 -6.11
CA VAL A 9 -4.42 -0.87 -5.19
C VAL A 9 -3.07 -0.76 -5.90
N GLY A 10 -2.67 -1.77 -6.69
CA GLY A 10 -1.44 -1.73 -7.47
C GLY A 10 -1.39 -0.54 -8.43
N ALA A 11 -2.48 -0.28 -9.15
CA ALA A 11 -2.57 0.88 -10.05
C ALA A 11 -2.49 2.21 -9.30
N LEU A 12 -3.20 2.36 -8.17
CA LEU A 12 -3.13 3.56 -7.33
C LEU A 12 -1.73 3.78 -6.76
N CYS A 13 -1.08 2.71 -6.29
CA CYS A 13 0.30 2.72 -5.81
C CYS A 13 1.28 3.19 -6.88
N LEU A 14 1.15 2.70 -8.12
CA LEU A 14 2.00 3.13 -9.24
C LEU A 14 1.76 4.61 -9.59
N ALA A 15 0.50 5.06 -9.59
CA ALA A 15 0.18 6.46 -9.83
C ALA A 15 0.78 7.38 -8.76
N LEU A 16 0.64 7.00 -7.48
CA LEU A 16 1.20 7.74 -6.36
C LEU A 16 2.73 7.74 -6.39
N ALA A 17 3.34 6.58 -6.66
CA ALA A 17 4.79 6.44 -6.78
C ALA A 17 5.34 7.30 -7.92
N GLY A 18 4.70 7.29 -9.09
CA GLY A 18 5.09 8.12 -10.23
C GLY A 18 5.00 9.62 -9.90
N TRP A 19 3.94 10.04 -9.21
CA TRP A 19 3.78 11.44 -8.80
C TRP A 19 4.82 11.87 -7.76
N ALA A 20 5.07 11.03 -6.76
CA ALA A 20 6.07 11.28 -5.72
C ALA A 20 7.50 11.27 -6.32
N ALA A 21 7.82 10.33 -7.20
CA ALA A 21 9.09 10.28 -7.91
C ALA A 21 9.31 11.53 -8.77
N TRP A 22 8.28 11.99 -9.49
CA TRP A 22 8.36 13.21 -10.29
C TRP A 22 8.66 14.45 -9.42
N ARG A 23 8.04 14.55 -8.24
CA ARG A 23 8.34 15.61 -7.25
C ARG A 23 9.78 15.50 -6.73
N ALA A 24 10.24 14.29 -6.42
CA ALA A 24 11.60 14.04 -5.97
C ALA A 24 12.64 14.47 -7.01
N VAL A 25 12.43 14.15 -8.30
CA VAL A 25 13.30 14.56 -9.41
C VAL A 25 13.32 16.08 -9.60
N ARG A 26 12.24 16.78 -9.22
CA ARG A 26 12.15 18.25 -9.23
C ARG A 26 12.69 18.92 -7.95
N ASP A 27 13.36 18.17 -7.07
CA ASP A 27 13.83 18.65 -5.75
C ASP A 27 12.71 19.21 -4.86
N GLN A 28 11.48 18.70 -5.00
CA GLN A 28 10.32 19.15 -4.23
C GLN A 28 9.94 18.13 -3.14
N PRO A 29 9.54 18.59 -1.93
CA PRO A 29 9.06 17.72 -0.84
C PRO A 29 7.71 17.08 -1.17
N VAL A 30 7.11 16.29 -0.28
CA VAL A 30 5.74 15.77 -0.48
C VAL A 30 4.70 16.90 -0.37
N VAL A 31 3.56 16.80 -1.07
CA VAL A 31 2.39 17.69 -0.86
C VAL A 31 1.31 16.99 -0.07
N LEU A 32 0.47 17.77 0.62
CA LEU A 32 -0.70 17.25 1.35
C LEU A 32 -1.65 16.44 0.46
N HIS A 33 -1.81 16.81 -0.81
CA HIS A 33 -2.61 16.04 -1.77
C HIS A 33 -2.10 14.61 -2.00
N GLN A 34 -0.78 14.39 -1.96
CA GLN A 34 -0.19 13.05 -2.05
C GLN A 34 -0.48 12.23 -0.78
N LEU A 35 -0.51 12.88 0.38
CA LEU A 35 -0.88 12.24 1.64
C LEU A 35 -2.36 11.84 1.67
N PHE A 36 -3.26 12.67 1.11
CA PHE A 36 -4.65 12.26 0.91
C PHE A 36 -4.76 11.08 -0.05
N GLY A 37 -3.99 11.08 -1.15
CA GLY A 37 -3.90 9.93 -2.06
C GLY A 37 -3.44 8.66 -1.34
N ALA A 38 -2.41 8.74 -0.51
CA ALA A 38 -1.96 7.64 0.34
C ALA A 38 -3.05 7.18 1.32
N GLY A 39 -3.80 8.11 1.92
CA GLY A 39 -4.92 7.80 2.80
C GLY A 39 -6.08 7.07 2.10
N VAL A 40 -6.36 7.40 0.84
CA VAL A 40 -7.34 6.66 0.03
C VAL A 40 -6.87 5.24 -0.23
N ILE A 41 -5.60 5.04 -0.59
CA ILE A 41 -5.02 3.70 -0.78
C ILE A 41 -5.12 2.89 0.52
N GLU A 42 -4.76 3.52 1.64
CA GLU A 42 -4.84 2.91 2.98
C GLU A 42 -6.27 2.47 3.33
N ALA A 43 -7.28 3.30 3.02
CA ALA A 43 -8.68 2.93 3.23
C ALA A 43 -9.09 1.71 2.40
N VAL A 44 -8.64 1.61 1.14
CA VAL A 44 -8.89 0.45 0.29
C VAL A 44 -8.20 -0.80 0.84
N LEU A 45 -6.97 -0.67 1.37
CA LEU A 45 -6.25 -1.76 2.02
C LEU A 45 -7.03 -2.29 3.23
N VAL A 46 -7.56 -1.41 4.08
CA VAL A 46 -8.38 -1.81 5.23
C VAL A 46 -9.62 -2.59 4.78
N VAL A 47 -10.32 -2.11 3.75
CA VAL A 47 -11.48 -2.81 3.17
C VAL A 47 -11.07 -4.20 2.67
N GLN A 48 -9.92 -4.33 2.01
CA GLN A 48 -9.40 -5.61 1.56
C GLN A 48 -9.09 -6.55 2.72
N VAL A 49 -8.47 -6.07 3.80
CA VAL A 49 -8.17 -6.88 5.00
C VAL A 49 -9.46 -7.43 5.62
N VAL A 50 -10.48 -6.58 5.76
CA VAL A 50 -11.80 -7.00 6.28
C VAL A 50 -12.44 -8.03 5.35
N ALA A 51 -12.40 -7.81 4.04
CA ALA A 51 -12.95 -8.76 3.07
C ALA A 51 -12.27 -10.13 3.15
N VAL A 52 -10.93 -10.16 3.23
CA VAL A 52 -10.17 -11.41 3.40
C VAL A 52 -10.52 -12.09 4.73
N ALA A 53 -10.63 -11.32 5.82
CA ALA A 53 -11.00 -11.86 7.13
C ALA A 53 -12.38 -12.54 7.12
N VAL A 54 -13.37 -11.90 6.49
CA VAL A 54 -14.73 -12.46 6.34
C VAL A 54 -14.70 -13.74 5.51
N LEU A 55 -13.93 -13.76 4.41
CA LEU A 55 -13.80 -14.93 3.55
C LEU A 55 -13.18 -16.13 4.28
N LEU A 56 -12.08 -15.91 5.00
CA LEU A 56 -11.46 -16.96 5.82
C LEU A 56 -12.41 -17.45 6.93
N ALA A 57 -13.16 -16.54 7.58
CA ALA A 57 -14.15 -16.91 8.58
C ALA A 57 -15.34 -17.69 8.00
N SER A 58 -15.65 -17.49 6.71
CA SER A 58 -16.70 -18.24 5.99
C SER A 58 -16.27 -19.64 5.54
N GLY A 59 -15.03 -20.06 5.86
CA GLY A 59 -14.51 -21.40 5.55
C GLY A 59 -13.69 -21.47 4.27
N GLU A 60 -13.36 -20.34 3.65
CA GLU A 60 -12.44 -20.31 2.50
C GLU A 60 -11.02 -20.64 3.01
N GLY A 61 -10.44 -21.73 2.51
CA GLY A 61 -9.14 -22.22 2.94
C GLY A 61 -8.00 -21.52 2.19
N VAL A 62 -6.93 -21.20 2.91
CA VAL A 62 -5.66 -20.72 2.34
C VAL A 62 -4.54 -21.66 2.79
N SER A 63 -3.60 -21.90 1.89
CA SER A 63 -2.44 -22.79 2.11
C SER A 63 -1.54 -22.34 3.27
N ASP A 64 -1.32 -21.03 3.44
CA ASP A 64 -0.54 -20.45 4.54
C ASP A 64 -1.19 -19.17 5.10
N ALA A 65 -2.09 -19.35 6.06
CA ALA A 65 -2.84 -18.25 6.68
C ALA A 65 -1.93 -17.33 7.51
N VAL A 66 -0.89 -17.85 8.15
CA VAL A 66 0.00 -17.07 9.02
C VAL A 66 0.78 -16.06 8.18
N THR A 67 1.36 -16.53 7.06
CA THR A 67 2.08 -15.65 6.14
C THR A 67 1.14 -14.63 5.49
N LEU A 68 -0.07 -15.03 5.09
CA LEU A 68 -1.06 -14.12 4.52
C LEU A 68 -1.39 -12.98 5.51
N TRP A 69 -1.70 -13.31 6.77
CA TRP A 69 -1.98 -12.32 7.80
C TRP A 69 -0.78 -11.43 8.10
N GLY A 70 0.43 -11.98 8.11
CA GLY A 70 1.67 -11.21 8.26
C GLY A 70 1.80 -10.12 7.19
N TYR A 71 1.51 -10.44 5.93
CA TYR A 71 1.51 -9.47 4.84
C TYR A 71 0.36 -8.45 4.92
N LEU A 72 -0.87 -8.90 5.21
CA LEU A 72 -2.05 -8.04 5.33
C LEU A 72 -1.91 -7.01 6.44
N VAL A 73 -1.33 -7.40 7.58
CA VAL A 73 -1.09 -6.47 8.69
C VAL A 73 0.07 -5.54 8.36
N SER A 74 1.18 -6.07 7.84
CA SER A 74 2.38 -5.29 7.55
C SER A 74 2.14 -4.19 6.52
N VAL A 75 1.35 -4.46 5.48
CA VAL A 75 1.09 -3.49 4.41
C VAL A 75 0.36 -2.23 4.91
N LEU A 76 -0.47 -2.36 5.96
CA LEU A 76 -1.19 -1.24 6.59
C LEU A 76 -0.26 -0.25 7.33
N PHE A 77 0.99 -0.64 7.61
CA PHE A 77 1.93 0.24 8.29
C PHE A 77 2.83 1.00 7.33
N VAL A 78 2.95 0.56 6.08
CA VAL A 78 3.91 1.10 5.11
C VAL A 78 3.59 2.56 4.76
N LEU A 79 2.36 2.86 4.35
CA LEU A 79 1.97 4.22 3.96
C LEU A 79 1.85 5.17 5.17
N PRO A 80 1.28 4.76 6.33
CA PRO A 80 1.28 5.62 7.52
C PRO A 80 2.69 5.94 8.04
N ALA A 81 3.61 4.98 8.03
CA ALA A 81 4.99 5.23 8.41
C ALA A 81 5.67 6.22 7.45
N ALA A 82 5.43 6.08 6.14
CA ALA A 82 5.94 7.03 5.14
C ALA A 82 5.34 8.43 5.31
N ALA A 83 4.03 8.52 5.60
CA ALA A 83 3.38 9.79 5.90
C ALA A 83 3.98 10.45 7.15
N ALA A 84 4.17 9.70 8.24
CA ALA A 84 4.83 10.18 9.45
C ALA A 84 6.26 10.67 9.18
N ALA A 85 7.05 9.89 8.45
CA ALA A 85 8.40 10.27 8.04
C ALA A 85 8.41 11.55 7.19
N SER A 86 7.40 11.75 6.34
CA SER A 86 7.28 12.94 5.50
C SER A 86 6.97 14.24 6.27
N PHE A 87 6.45 14.14 7.50
CA PHE A 87 6.25 15.30 8.36
C PHE A 87 7.54 15.72 9.07
N VAL A 88 8.41 14.75 9.37
CA VAL A 88 9.73 14.96 9.97
C VAL A 88 10.70 15.54 8.94
N GLU A 89 10.72 14.98 7.74
CA GLU A 89 11.62 15.37 6.66
C GLU A 89 10.89 16.27 5.65
N ARG A 90 11.27 17.54 5.53
CA ARG A 90 10.60 18.51 4.62
C ARG A 90 11.37 18.84 3.35
N THR A 91 12.35 18.01 2.99
CA THR A 91 13.11 18.12 1.74
C THR A 91 12.60 17.13 0.68
N ARG A 92 13.28 17.07 -0.48
CA ARG A 92 13.01 16.09 -1.54
C ARG A 92 12.97 14.64 -1.06
N TRP A 93 13.66 14.33 0.04
CA TRP A 93 13.71 12.99 0.63
C TRP A 93 12.34 12.50 1.08
N SER A 94 11.44 13.41 1.46
CA SER A 94 10.07 13.06 1.82
C SER A 94 9.26 12.54 0.62
N SER A 95 9.50 13.08 -0.58
CA SER A 95 8.95 12.54 -1.83
C SER A 95 9.54 11.17 -2.19
N VAL A 96 10.85 10.97 -1.96
CA VAL A 96 11.52 9.68 -2.20
C VAL A 96 10.95 8.59 -1.28
N ILE A 97 10.80 8.89 0.02
CA ILE A 97 10.22 7.97 1.01
C ILE A 97 8.81 7.57 0.59
N LEU A 98 7.96 8.53 0.21
CA LEU A 98 6.60 8.21 -0.23
C LEU A 98 6.59 7.36 -1.50
N ALA A 99 7.46 7.65 -2.47
CA ALA A 99 7.54 6.86 -3.70
C ALA A 99 7.93 5.40 -3.42
N LEU A 100 8.95 5.19 -2.58
CA LEU A 100 9.39 3.85 -2.17
C LEU A 100 8.33 3.11 -1.37
N ALA A 101 7.63 3.80 -0.47
CA ALA A 101 6.54 3.22 0.30
C ALA A 101 5.38 2.79 -0.61
N ALA A 102 4.97 3.64 -1.56
CA ALA A 102 3.92 3.30 -2.52
C ALA A 102 4.29 2.09 -3.40
N LEU A 103 5.54 2.01 -3.88
CA LEU A 103 6.03 0.85 -4.63
C LEU A 103 6.06 -0.42 -3.77
N THR A 104 6.51 -0.31 -2.52
CA THR A 104 6.55 -1.41 -1.56
C THR A 104 5.14 -1.94 -1.31
N THR A 105 4.17 -1.06 -1.05
CA THR A 105 2.75 -1.42 -0.89
C THR A 105 2.22 -2.17 -2.11
N GLY A 106 2.50 -1.67 -3.32
CA GLY A 106 2.09 -2.33 -4.56
C GLY A 106 2.71 -3.72 -4.73
N PHE A 107 3.98 -3.89 -4.37
CA PHE A 107 4.65 -5.19 -4.39
C PHE A 107 4.08 -6.17 -3.35
N LEU A 108 3.79 -5.70 -2.13
CA LEU A 108 3.16 -6.53 -1.10
C LEU A 108 1.79 -7.01 -1.54
N GLN A 109 1.04 -6.19 -2.28
CA GLN A 109 -0.23 -6.60 -2.87
C GLN A 109 -0.07 -7.74 -3.88
N TYR A 110 0.93 -7.67 -4.75
CA TYR A 110 1.25 -8.78 -5.64
C TYR A 110 1.59 -10.07 -4.84
N ARG A 111 2.39 -9.95 -3.77
CA ARG A 111 2.70 -11.10 -2.89
C ARG A 111 1.44 -11.70 -2.25
N ILE A 112 0.54 -10.87 -1.74
CA ILE A 112 -0.75 -11.30 -1.17
C ILE A 112 -1.58 -12.04 -2.24
N LEU A 113 -1.64 -11.52 -3.47
CA LEU A 113 -2.37 -12.16 -4.55
C LEU A 113 -1.81 -13.53 -4.91
N VAL A 114 -0.48 -13.67 -4.96
CA VAL A 114 0.18 -14.95 -5.21
C VAL A 114 -0.14 -15.96 -4.10
N LEU A 115 -0.10 -15.54 -2.83
CA LEU A 115 -0.48 -16.38 -1.69
C LEU A 115 -1.95 -16.80 -1.72
N TRP A 116 -2.84 -15.91 -2.18
CA TRP A 116 -4.26 -16.18 -2.27
C TRP A 116 -4.63 -17.17 -3.39
N LEU A 117 -3.84 -17.18 -4.48
CA LEU A 117 -4.07 -18.04 -5.64
C LEU A 117 -3.36 -19.39 -5.56
N ALA A 118 -2.56 -19.63 -4.51
CA ALA A 118 -1.76 -20.83 -4.29
C ALA A 118 -2.50 -21.88 -3.46
#